data_AF-A0ABD2K1L3-F1
#
_entry.id   AF-A0ABD2K1L3-F1
#
_cell.length_a   1.000
_cell.length_b   1.000
_cell.length_c   1.000
_cell.angle_alpha   90.00
_cell.angle_beta   90.00
_cell.angle_gamma   90.00
#
_symmetry.space_group_name_H-M   'P 1'
#
loop_
_entity.id
_entity.type
_entity.pdbx_description
1 polymer ?
#
loop_
_entity_poly.entity_id
_entity_poly.type
_entity_poly.pdbx_seq_one_letter_code
_entity_poly.pdbx_strand_id
1 'polypeptide(L)'
;MPFTPHSASLTSMAYRHLVNEFNESVEIGNRRNSQTLGRVSLYECGHTLVIWFMPGSELLIHVTVIPDEDGSDGATVTEAIESKTRRQQWAELVALLGGKVAERMFCKRSVGHRCADISDATRKTGLAFFSNTS
;
A
#
# COMPACT_ATOMS: atom_id res chain seq x y z
N MET A 1 -6.93 -7.38 31.65
CA MET A 1 -5.83 -8.36 31.47
C MET A 1 -4.78 -7.69 30.59
N PRO A 2 -3.60 -7.27 31.10
CA PRO A 2 -2.57 -6.73 30.24
C PRO A 2 -1.87 -7.87 29.49
N PHE A 3 -1.71 -7.70 28.18
CA PHE A 3 -1.04 -8.62 27.27
C PHE A 3 0.44 -8.73 27.66
N THR A 4 0.88 -9.91 28.11
CA THR A 4 2.30 -10.21 28.33
C THR A 4 2.92 -10.69 27.02
N PRO A 5 3.86 -9.95 26.40
CA PRO A 5 4.53 -10.42 25.20
C PRO A 5 5.56 -11.49 25.59
N HIS A 6 5.16 -12.77 25.58
CA HIS A 6 6.10 -13.89 25.59
C HIS A 6 6.66 -14.11 24.18
N SER A 7 7.67 -13.32 23.82
CA SER A 7 8.77 -13.69 22.87
C SER A 7 9.70 -12.50 22.52
N ALA A 8 9.86 -11.51 23.41
CA ALA A 8 10.77 -10.39 23.18
C ALA A 8 12.25 -10.79 23.39
N SER A 9 12.81 -11.61 22.50
CA SER A 9 14.27 -11.75 22.35
C SER A 9 14.72 -12.24 20.97
N LEU A 10 14.01 -11.86 19.90
CA LEU A 10 14.70 -11.72 18.62
C LEU A 10 15.70 -10.57 18.79
N THR A 11 16.95 -10.96 19.00
CA THR A 11 18.13 -10.18 19.37
C THR A 11 18.18 -8.83 18.65
N SER A 12 18.52 -7.75 19.36
CA SER A 12 18.65 -6.40 18.80
C SER A 12 19.51 -6.34 17.53
N MET A 13 20.41 -7.31 17.35
CA MET A 13 21.26 -7.47 16.18
C MET A 13 20.49 -7.92 14.93
N ALA A 14 19.55 -8.87 15.05
CA ALA A 14 18.69 -9.32 13.95
C ALA A 14 17.75 -8.20 13.50
N TYR A 15 17.15 -7.47 14.44
CA TYR A 15 16.34 -6.30 14.13
C TYR A 15 17.15 -5.22 13.38
N ARG A 16 18.36 -4.89 13.86
CA ARG A 16 19.25 -3.94 13.18
C ARG A 16 19.62 -4.40 11.78
N HIS A 17 19.86 -5.69 11.58
CA HIS A 17 20.15 -6.24 10.25
C HIS A 17 18.96 -6.03 9.30
N LEU A 18 17.75 -6.37 9.73
CA LEU A 18 16.53 -6.16 8.93
C LEU A 18 16.31 -4.69 8.58
N VAL A 19 16.52 -3.78 9.53
CA VAL A 19 16.40 -2.34 9.29
C VAL A 19 17.45 -1.86 8.28
N ASN A 20 18.69 -2.33 8.39
CA ASN A 20 19.75 -1.97 7.45
C ASN A 20 19.45 -2.49 6.04
N GLU A 21 19.03 -3.75 5.92
CA GLU A 21 18.64 -4.36 4.64
C GLU A 21 17.48 -3.62 3.99
N PHE A 22 16.47 -3.24 4.78
CA PHE A 22 15.37 -2.39 4.32
C PHE A 22 15.87 -1.04 3.79
N ASN A 23 16.71 -0.34 4.57
CA ASN A 23 17.24 0.97 4.20
C ASN A 23 18.08 0.89 2.92
N GLU A 24 18.96 -0.11 2.81
CA GLU A 24 19.78 -0.36 1.63
C GLU A 24 18.90 -0.63 0.41
N SER A 25 17.86 -1.45 0.56
CA SER A 25 16.89 -1.70 -0.51
C SER A 25 16.24 -0.41 -0.98
N VAL A 26 15.80 0.46 -0.06
CA VAL A 26 15.19 1.76 -0.40
C VAL A 26 16.20 2.65 -1.13
N GLU A 27 17.44 2.73 -0.66
CA GLU A 27 18.49 3.53 -1.30
C GLU A 27 18.85 3.03 -2.71
N ILE A 28 18.95 1.71 -2.89
CA ILE A 28 19.20 1.09 -4.19
C ILE A 28 18.02 1.38 -5.13
N GLY A 29 16.79 1.18 -4.65
CA GLY A 29 15.59 1.45 -5.41
C GLY A 29 15.45 2.93 -5.80
N ASN A 30 15.91 3.85 -4.94
CA ASN A 30 15.95 5.28 -5.23
C ASN A 30 17.00 5.63 -6.29
N ARG A 31 18.22 5.09 -6.16
CA ARG A 31 19.33 5.35 -7.11
C ARG A 31 19.04 4.79 -8.49
N ARG A 32 18.49 3.58 -8.56
CA ARG A 32 18.21 2.87 -9.82
C ARG A 32 16.83 3.18 -10.38
N ASN A 33 16.00 3.91 -9.63
CA ASN A 33 14.59 4.14 -9.94
C ASN A 33 13.86 2.82 -10.26
N SER A 34 14.15 1.78 -9.47
CA SER A 34 13.70 0.40 -9.69
C SER A 34 12.84 -0.10 -8.54
N GLN A 35 12.00 -1.09 -8.82
CA GLN A 35 11.29 -1.83 -7.78
C GLN A 35 12.28 -2.64 -6.95
N THR A 36 12.17 -2.48 -5.63
CA THR A 36 12.98 -3.19 -4.64
C THR A 36 12.10 -3.47 -3.44
N LEU A 37 12.41 -4.51 -2.66
CA LEU A 37 11.59 -4.96 -1.54
C LEU A 37 11.24 -3.83 -0.55
N GLY A 38 12.22 -2.98 -0.21
CA GLY A 38 12.00 -1.85 0.69
C GLY A 38 11.07 -0.78 0.11
N ARG A 39 11.16 -0.50 -1.19
CA ARG A 39 10.23 0.43 -1.86
C ARG A 39 8.81 -0.15 -1.94
N VAL A 40 8.70 -1.44 -2.26
CA VAL A 40 7.42 -2.12 -2.30
C VAL A 40 6.77 -2.13 -0.93
N SER A 41 7.57 -2.38 0.12
CA SER A 41 7.10 -2.34 1.50
C SER A 41 6.55 -0.96 1.87
N LEU A 42 7.23 0.13 1.50
CA LEU A 42 6.73 1.49 1.70
C LEU A 42 5.42 1.75 0.95
N TYR A 43 5.29 1.21 -0.27
CA TYR A 43 4.08 1.32 -1.08
C TYR A 43 2.88 0.64 -0.42
N GLU A 44 3.02 -0.63 -0.04
CA GLU A 44 1.93 -1.39 0.59
C GLU A 44 1.59 -0.87 1.98
N CYS A 45 2.58 -0.37 2.74
CA CYS A 45 2.32 0.36 3.98
C CYS A 45 1.48 1.62 3.74
N GLY A 46 1.69 2.32 2.63
CA GLY A 46 0.89 3.48 2.24
C GLY A 46 -0.59 3.15 2.07
N HIS A 47 -0.91 2.09 1.32
CA HIS A 47 -2.29 1.60 1.18
C HIS A 47 -2.87 1.18 2.54
N THR A 48 -2.12 0.36 3.28
CA THR A 48 -2.54 -0.21 4.56
C THR A 48 -2.89 0.85 5.58
N LEU A 49 -2.03 1.87 5.75
CA LEU A 49 -2.27 2.94 6.72
C LEU A 49 -3.49 3.77 6.35
N VAL A 50 -3.67 4.07 5.06
CA VAL A 50 -4.86 4.81 4.61
C VAL A 50 -6.13 4.00 4.89
N ILE A 51 -6.16 2.72 4.53
CA ILE A 51 -7.31 1.83 4.80
C ILE A 51 -7.61 1.79 6.29
N TRP A 52 -6.58 1.62 7.13
CA TRP A 52 -6.73 1.49 8.58
C TRP A 52 -7.33 2.72 9.25
N PHE A 53 -6.88 3.92 8.86
CA PHE A 53 -7.31 5.16 9.50
C PHE A 53 -8.53 5.80 8.86
N MET A 54 -8.91 5.41 7.65
CA MET A 54 -9.95 6.09 6.89
C MET A 54 -11.35 5.52 7.15
N PRO A 55 -12.28 6.33 7.69
CA PRO A 55 -13.63 5.88 7.92
C PRO A 55 -14.37 5.57 6.62
N GLY A 56 -14.91 4.36 6.51
CA GLY A 56 -15.61 3.90 5.30
C GLY A 56 -14.69 3.28 4.26
N SER A 57 -13.43 3.01 4.59
CA SER A 57 -12.62 2.06 3.84
C SER A 57 -13.16 0.63 3.99
N GLU A 58 -12.77 -0.22 3.04
CA GLU A 58 -13.03 -1.66 3.09
C GLU A 58 -12.24 -2.35 4.21
N LEU A 59 -12.67 -3.55 4.60
CA LEU A 59 -11.97 -4.34 5.59
C LEU A 59 -10.64 -4.84 5.01
N LEU A 60 -9.53 -4.55 5.68
CA LEU A 60 -8.21 -5.08 5.33
C LEU A 60 -8.15 -6.58 5.66
N ILE A 61 -7.91 -7.42 4.64
CA ILE A 61 -7.81 -8.87 4.78
C ILE A 61 -6.36 -9.30 4.96
N HIS A 62 -5.47 -8.89 4.06
CA HIS A 62 -4.05 -9.18 4.17
C HIS A 62 -3.21 -8.16 3.39
N VAL A 63 -1.94 -8.08 3.75
CA VAL A 63 -0.92 -7.31 3.04
C VAL A 63 0.32 -8.17 2.83
N THR A 64 0.89 -8.14 1.62
CA THR A 64 2.10 -8.89 1.27
C THR A 64 3.01 -8.06 0.38
N VAL A 65 4.32 -8.28 0.54
CA VAL A 65 5.39 -7.72 -0.31
C VAL A 65 6.12 -8.83 -1.07
N ILE A 66 5.57 -10.05 -1.02
CA ILE A 66 6.05 -11.19 -1.76
C ILE A 66 5.43 -11.12 -3.15
N PRO A 67 6.24 -11.17 -4.22
CA PRO A 67 5.71 -11.13 -5.56
C PRO A 67 4.89 -12.39 -5.86
N ASP A 68 3.79 -12.21 -6.59
CA ASP A 68 2.92 -13.30 -7.03
C ASP A 68 3.32 -13.81 -8.42
N GLU A 69 2.85 -15.00 -8.79
CA GLU A 69 3.09 -15.63 -10.11
C GLU A 69 2.58 -14.75 -11.26
N ASP A 70 1.55 -13.95 -11.01
CA ASP A 70 0.98 -12.98 -11.95
C ASP A 70 1.84 -11.71 -12.16
N GLY A 71 2.97 -11.60 -11.45
CA GLY A 71 3.93 -10.52 -11.61
C GLY A 71 3.54 -9.21 -10.91
N SER A 72 2.72 -9.29 -9.86
CA SER A 72 2.58 -8.20 -8.89
C SER A 72 3.75 -8.25 -7.92
N ASP A 73 4.37 -7.10 -7.62
CA ASP A 73 5.51 -7.03 -6.70
C ASP A 73 5.08 -7.07 -5.21
N GLY A 74 3.77 -6.92 -4.95
CA GLY A 74 3.13 -6.94 -3.64
C GLY A 74 1.61 -6.75 -3.79
N ALA A 75 0.87 -6.86 -2.69
CA ALA A 75 -0.57 -6.64 -2.70
C ALA A 75 -1.12 -6.24 -1.32
N THR A 76 -2.06 -5.30 -1.33
CA THR A 76 -2.94 -4.98 -0.21
C THR A 76 -4.35 -5.41 -0.59
N VAL A 77 -4.90 -6.42 0.09
CA VAL A 77 -6.19 -7.03 -0.25
C VAL A 77 -7.25 -6.65 0.76
N THR A 78 -8.38 -6.18 0.24
CA THR A 78 -9.55 -5.74 1.01
C THR A 78 -10.79 -6.55 0.65
N GLU A 79 -11.77 -6.57 1.55
CA GLU A 79 -13.09 -7.14 1.29
C GLU A 79 -13.92 -6.20 0.42
N ALA A 80 -14.26 -6.65 -0.78
CA ALA A 80 -15.01 -5.85 -1.73
C ALA A 80 -16.43 -5.54 -1.23
N ILE A 81 -16.81 -4.27 -1.25
CA ILE A 81 -18.18 -3.83 -1.00
C ILE A 81 -18.89 -3.62 -2.35
N GLU A 82 -19.93 -4.40 -2.65
CA GLU A 82 -20.63 -4.31 -3.95
C GLU A 82 -21.30 -2.94 -4.19
N SER A 83 -21.92 -2.38 -3.14
CA SER A 83 -22.64 -1.09 -3.21
C SER A 83 -21.99 -0.06 -2.29
N LYS A 84 -21.18 0.82 -2.87
CA LYS A 84 -20.43 1.86 -2.15
C LYS A 84 -21.18 3.18 -2.13
N THR A 85 -21.35 3.76 -0.95
CA THR A 85 -21.73 5.17 -0.78
C THR A 85 -20.65 6.08 -1.36
N ARG A 86 -21.00 7.34 -1.66
CA ARG A 86 -20.02 8.36 -2.10
C ARG A 86 -18.82 8.47 -1.14
N ARG A 87 -19.05 8.32 0.17
CA ARG A 87 -17.98 8.35 1.18
C ARG A 87 -17.05 7.15 1.04
N GLN A 88 -17.58 5.96 0.80
CA GLN A 88 -16.80 4.74 0.59
C GLN A 88 -16.03 4.79 -0.75
N GLN A 89 -16.63 5.34 -1.80
CA GLN A 89 -15.94 5.57 -3.07
C GLN A 89 -14.78 6.57 -2.90
N TRP A 90 -14.99 7.66 -2.14
CA TRP A 90 -13.92 8.58 -1.80
C TRP A 90 -12.82 7.88 -1.01
N ALA A 91 -13.20 7.05 -0.02
CA ALA A 91 -12.24 6.33 0.79
C ALA A 91 -11.37 5.39 -0.04
N GLU A 92 -11.99 4.66 -0.96
CA GLU A 92 -11.29 3.79 -1.92
C GLU A 92 -10.32 4.58 -2.80
N LEU A 93 -10.71 5.76 -3.29
CA LEU A 93 -9.81 6.59 -4.11
C LEU A 93 -8.59 7.07 -3.32
N VAL A 94 -8.78 7.48 -2.07
CA VAL A 94 -7.65 7.87 -1.23
C VAL A 94 -6.78 6.66 -0.89
N ALA A 95 -7.37 5.49 -0.65
CA ALA A 95 -6.64 4.24 -0.43
C ALA A 95 -5.78 3.88 -1.65
N LEU A 96 -6.31 3.95 -2.87
CA LEU A 96 -5.56 3.70 -4.12
C LEU A 96 -4.39 4.66 -4.31
N LEU A 97 -4.49 5.91 -3.83
CA LEU A 97 -3.39 6.87 -3.93
C LEU A 97 -2.37 6.74 -2.79
N GLY A 98 -2.70 6.01 -1.72
CA GLY A 98 -1.89 5.86 -0.51
C GLY A 98 -0.47 5.36 -0.79
N GLY A 99 -0.32 4.31 -1.60
CA GLY A 99 0.99 3.76 -1.94
C GLY A 99 1.89 4.75 -2.69
N LYS A 100 1.33 5.49 -3.65
CA LYS A 100 2.06 6.53 -4.40
C LYS A 100 2.47 7.71 -3.52
N VAL A 101 1.61 8.11 -2.58
CA VAL A 101 1.93 9.17 -1.61
C VAL A 101 3.06 8.72 -0.70
N ALA A 102 3.00 7.51 -0.15
CA ALA A 102 4.05 6.96 0.70
C ALA A 102 5.40 6.90 -0.03
N GLU A 103 5.43 6.35 -1.25
CA GLU A 103 6.66 6.36 -2.05
C GLU A 103 7.16 7.78 -2.31
N ARG A 104 6.29 8.73 -2.66
CA ARG A 104 6.76 10.09 -2.92
C ARG A 104 7.33 10.75 -1.65
N MET A 105 6.76 10.47 -0.49
CA MET A 105 7.23 11.00 0.79
C MET A 105 8.60 10.47 1.18
N PHE A 106 8.86 9.17 1.01
CA PHE A 106 10.10 8.52 1.47
C PHE A 106 11.17 8.36 0.38
N CYS A 107 10.75 8.24 -0.89
CA CYS A 107 11.61 7.96 -2.04
C CYS A 107 11.76 9.14 -3.00
N LYS A 108 11.14 10.31 -2.69
CA LYS A 108 11.08 11.55 -3.51
C LYS A 108 10.34 11.40 -4.86
N ARG A 109 10.19 10.19 -5.38
CA ARG A 109 9.49 9.86 -6.61
C ARG A 109 8.82 8.49 -6.47
N SER A 110 7.57 8.40 -6.90
CA SER A 110 6.91 7.11 -7.11
C SER A 110 7.27 6.55 -8.48
N VAL A 111 7.71 5.30 -8.53
CA VAL A 111 7.92 4.57 -9.79
C VAL A 111 6.64 3.87 -10.24
N GLY A 112 5.67 3.71 -9.33
CA GLY A 112 4.40 3.02 -9.57
C GLY A 112 4.59 1.51 -9.71
N HIS A 113 3.60 0.75 -9.26
CA HIS A 113 3.62 -0.70 -9.33
C HIS A 113 2.83 -1.20 -10.55
N ARG A 114 3.08 -2.43 -11.00
CA ARG A 114 2.39 -3.05 -12.16
C ARG A 114 0.87 -3.12 -11.98
N CYS A 115 0.38 -3.20 -10.74
CA CYS A 115 -1.03 -2.93 -10.43
C CYS A 115 -1.29 -1.42 -10.54
N ALA A 116 -1.80 -1.01 -11.70
CA ALA A 116 -1.89 0.39 -12.11
C ALA A 116 -2.97 1.18 -11.35
N ASP A 117 -2.64 1.73 -10.17
CA ASP A 117 -3.59 2.47 -9.34
C ASP A 117 -4.16 3.74 -9.98
N ILE A 118 -3.42 4.42 -10.88
CA ILE A 118 -3.96 5.61 -11.57
C ILE A 118 -4.99 5.20 -12.61
N SER A 119 -4.73 4.14 -13.38
CA SER A 119 -5.69 3.62 -14.34
C SER A 119 -6.93 3.09 -13.61
N ASP A 120 -6.74 2.43 -12.46
CA ASP A 120 -7.86 1.94 -11.67
C ASP A 120 -8.63 3.05 -10.95
N ALA A 121 -7.94 4.04 -10.36
CA ALA A 121 -8.57 5.23 -9.79
C ALA A 121 -9.30 6.06 -10.84
N THR A 122 -8.73 6.21 -12.04
CA THR A 122 -9.35 6.91 -13.18
C THR A 122 -10.55 6.13 -13.73
N ARG A 123 -10.48 4.80 -13.80
CA ARG A 123 -11.63 3.95 -14.16
C ARG A 123 -12.76 4.07 -13.13
N LYS A 124 -12.41 4.04 -11.84
CA LYS A 124 -13.37 4.14 -10.73
C LYS A 124 -13.98 5.54 -10.59
N THR A 125 -13.23 6.61 -10.89
CA THR A 125 -13.76 7.99 -10.93
C THR A 125 -14.51 8.31 -12.24
N GLY A 126 -14.01 7.86 -13.38
CA GLY A 126 -14.48 8.22 -14.72
C GLY A 126 -15.85 7.66 -15.10
N LEU A 127 -16.29 6.54 -14.51
CA LEU A 127 -17.66 6.03 -14.70
C LEU A 127 -18.66 6.49 -13.64
N ALA A 128 -18.20 6.89 -12.45
CA ALA A 128 -19.07 7.32 -11.35
C ALA A 128 -19.55 8.77 -11.51
N PHE A 129 -18.83 9.63 -12.23
CA PHE A 129 -19.19 11.04 -12.40
C PHE A 129 -20.05 11.35 -13.64
N PHE A 130 -20.04 10.52 -14.68
CA PHE A 130 -20.78 10.80 -15.94
C PHE A 130 -22.07 10.00 -16.14
N SER A 131 -22.45 9.12 -15.20
CA SER A 131 -23.67 8.31 -15.32
C SER A 131 -24.87 8.85 -14.53
N ASN A 132 -24.78 10.04 -13.92
CA ASN A 132 -25.90 10.61 -13.14
C ASN A 132 -26.21 12.09 -13.39
N THR A 133 -25.95 12.58 -14.61
CA THR A 133 -26.53 13.84 -15.08
C THR A 133 -27.02 13.69 -16.51
N SER A 134 -28.29 13.28 -16.64
CA SER A 134 -29.32 13.65 -17.64
C SER A 134 -30.23 12.46 -17.92
#